data_AF-A0A7R9UQ68-F1
#
_entry.id   AF-A0A7R9UQ68-F1
#
_cell.length_a   1.000
_cell.length_b   1.000
_cell.length_c   1.000
_cell.angle_alpha   90.00
_cell.angle_beta   90.00
_cell.angle_gamma   90.00
#
_symmetry.space_group_name_H-M   'P 1'
#
loop_
_entity.id
_entity.type
_entity.pdbx_description
1 polymer ?
#
loop_
_entity_poly.entity_id
_entity_poly.type
_entity_poly.pdbx_seq_one_letter_code
_entity_poly.pdbx_strand_id
1 'polypeptide(L)'
;NRSRRAHETPAVATAAAAALSQAEKKGALQKRVKAVKKEIEALQARLEAERGKYASSVSSEMIAVQSDLKVRHTFALSEGEACYRLNIEISKPLEFVLLQSDVPMEVLDTVRAEAGETVEQAKVDDDSSAIVSRTKVGHSNLLLATYRVTDNATRLTIRLRTIEGRYGNLNAYIVPKGKPKTAQAATYQIRPLSLHRRLPALPESAAARPMSELRLTGTFSLAELHSWVCLALPEVPERVTADEMVFNFTSTFLGTLLLCSYRKGDATFRSDNLTTLTTLKEVVGREATQRKVQVKTSYDVNNDSITYMLKLIDPLLAYQNALSHRVKLIETLREVEQQEGTTDFLDPAYIEVLKHAPTIRAEFAQMPRQLDYLVGIVIDLYADKYKFKGVNVQQRLPQLDRLLRIDYSFEA
;
A
#
# COMPACT_ATOMS: atom_id res chain seq x y z
N ASN A 1 15.72 -48.80 -68.91
CA ASN A 1 14.90 -48.41 -67.75
C ASN A 1 15.43 -49.10 -66.51
N ARG A 2 16.50 -48.65 -65.84
CA ARG A 2 16.70 -47.36 -65.13
C ARG A 2 15.53 -46.97 -64.23
N SER A 3 15.86 -46.73 -62.96
CA SER A 3 15.08 -46.07 -61.89
C SER A 3 14.32 -46.98 -60.91
N ARG A 4 15.06 -47.57 -59.96
CA ARG A 4 14.62 -47.72 -58.56
C ARG A 4 15.81 -47.41 -57.66
N ARG A 5 16.04 -46.13 -57.39
CA ARG A 5 16.98 -45.68 -56.35
C ARG A 5 16.29 -44.62 -55.51
N ALA A 6 16.38 -44.83 -54.20
CA ALA A 6 16.24 -43.86 -53.12
C ALA A 6 14.89 -43.15 -52.93
N HIS A 7 14.10 -43.67 -51.98
CA HIS A 7 13.27 -42.83 -51.10
C HIS A 7 13.29 -43.43 -49.70
N GLU A 8 14.47 -43.40 -49.06
CA GLU A 8 14.52 -43.31 -47.60
C GLU A 8 14.15 -41.87 -47.22
N THR A 9 13.23 -41.77 -46.29
CA THR A 9 12.49 -40.57 -45.94
C THR A 9 13.34 -39.58 -45.12
N PRO A 10 13.32 -38.28 -45.45
CA PRO A 10 14.08 -37.25 -44.72
C PRO A 10 13.61 -37.03 -43.27
N ALA A 11 12.44 -37.55 -42.90
CA ALA A 11 11.85 -37.42 -41.57
C ALA A 11 12.58 -38.22 -40.46
N VAL A 12 13.15 -39.38 -40.80
CA VAL A 12 13.83 -40.26 -39.82
C VAL A 12 15.22 -39.70 -39.46
N ALA A 13 15.92 -39.11 -40.43
CA ALA A 13 17.20 -38.47 -40.22
C ALA A 13 17.10 -37.20 -39.35
N THR A 14 16.03 -36.41 -39.50
CA THR A 14 15.77 -35.23 -38.65
C THR A 14 15.43 -35.58 -37.19
N ALA A 15 14.72 -36.69 -36.95
CA ALA A 15 14.40 -37.14 -35.60
C ALA A 15 15.64 -37.68 -34.85
N ALA A 16 16.51 -38.41 -35.55
CA ALA A 16 17.77 -38.90 -35.00
C ALA A 16 18.76 -37.76 -34.67
N ALA A 17 18.84 -36.73 -35.52
CA ALA A 17 19.65 -35.55 -35.28
C ALA A 17 19.14 -34.71 -34.09
N ALA A 18 17.82 -34.59 -33.92
CA ALA A 18 17.20 -33.93 -32.76
C ALA A 18 17.46 -34.70 -31.45
N ALA A 19 17.41 -36.04 -31.49
CA ALA A 19 17.71 -36.89 -30.35
C ALA A 19 19.18 -36.82 -29.92
N LEU A 20 20.13 -36.81 -30.89
CA LEU A 20 21.56 -36.60 -30.61
C LEU A 20 21.81 -35.22 -29.98
N SER A 21 21.21 -34.15 -30.52
CA SER A 21 21.34 -32.79 -29.98
C SER A 21 20.79 -32.67 -28.55
N GLN A 22 19.68 -33.34 -28.23
CA GLN A 22 19.15 -33.40 -26.86
C GLN A 22 20.04 -34.21 -25.91
N ALA A 23 20.62 -35.32 -26.37
CA ALA A 23 21.55 -36.14 -25.59
C ALA A 23 22.86 -35.39 -25.27
N GLU A 24 23.40 -34.63 -26.23
CA GLU A 24 24.57 -33.77 -26.05
C GLU A 24 24.30 -32.62 -25.07
N LYS A 25 23.14 -31.94 -25.20
CA LYS A 25 22.71 -30.91 -24.24
C LYS A 25 22.55 -31.47 -22.81
N LYS A 26 22.00 -32.68 -22.68
CA LYS A 26 21.85 -33.38 -21.39
C LYS A 26 23.22 -33.76 -20.79
N GLY A 27 24.16 -34.23 -21.61
CA GLY A 27 25.53 -34.54 -21.19
C GLY A 27 26.32 -33.31 -20.75
N ALA A 28 26.21 -32.18 -21.48
CA ALA A 28 26.81 -30.91 -21.10
C ALA A 28 26.23 -30.35 -19.79
N LEU A 29 24.91 -30.47 -19.59
CA LEU A 29 24.23 -30.08 -18.35
C LEU A 29 24.72 -30.93 -17.16
N GLN A 30 24.84 -32.24 -17.33
CA GLN A 30 25.36 -33.13 -16.29
C GLN A 30 26.81 -32.81 -15.90
N LYS A 31 27.67 -32.46 -16.86
CA LYS A 31 29.04 -32.01 -16.58
C LYS A 31 29.04 -30.70 -15.78
N ARG A 32 28.21 -29.72 -16.16
CA ARG A 32 28.05 -28.46 -15.40
C ARG A 32 27.56 -28.69 -13.99
N VAL A 33 26.56 -29.54 -13.79
CA VAL A 33 26.05 -29.89 -12.46
C VAL A 33 27.15 -30.52 -11.59
N LYS A 34 27.96 -31.43 -12.13
CA LYS A 34 29.08 -32.03 -11.40
C LYS A 34 30.15 -31.00 -11.02
N ALA A 35 30.47 -30.08 -11.92
CA ALA A 35 31.42 -29.00 -11.65
C ALA A 35 30.92 -28.08 -10.53
N VAL A 36 29.66 -27.63 -10.60
CA VAL A 36 29.04 -26.78 -9.58
C VAL A 36 28.97 -27.50 -8.22
N LYS A 37 28.66 -28.80 -8.19
CA LYS A 37 28.67 -29.58 -6.94
C LYS A 37 30.05 -29.61 -6.27
N LYS A 38 31.11 -29.86 -7.05
CA LYS A 38 32.48 -29.85 -6.54
C LYS A 38 32.89 -28.46 -6.03
N GLU A 39 32.46 -27.41 -6.73
CA GLU A 39 32.70 -26.02 -6.31
C GLU A 39 31.96 -25.69 -5.01
N ILE A 40 30.70 -26.13 -4.87
CA ILE A 40 29.92 -25.99 -3.62
C ILE A 40 30.63 -26.68 -2.45
N GLU A 41 31.09 -27.92 -2.62
CA GLU A 41 31.80 -28.65 -1.57
C GLU A 41 33.09 -27.95 -1.14
N ALA A 42 33.90 -27.48 -2.11
CA ALA A 42 35.12 -26.73 -1.83
C ALA A 42 34.84 -25.39 -1.10
N LEU A 43 33.81 -24.67 -1.53
CA LEU A 43 33.39 -23.41 -0.89
C LEU A 43 32.82 -23.64 0.50
N GLN A 44 32.06 -24.72 0.72
CA GLN A 44 31.52 -25.09 2.04
C GLN A 44 32.65 -25.39 3.03
N ALA A 45 33.62 -26.21 2.65
CA ALA A 45 34.78 -26.52 3.49
C ALA A 45 35.57 -25.26 3.86
N ARG A 46 35.81 -24.36 2.89
CA ARG A 46 36.48 -23.08 3.15
C ARG A 46 35.67 -22.19 4.09
N LEU A 47 34.36 -22.13 3.92
CA LEU A 47 33.45 -21.32 4.73
C LEU A 47 33.34 -21.83 6.17
N GLU A 48 33.39 -23.14 6.39
CA GLU A 48 33.44 -23.73 7.73
C GLU A 48 34.76 -23.44 8.43
N ALA A 49 35.89 -23.55 7.73
CA ALA A 49 37.20 -23.18 8.27
C ALA A 49 37.26 -21.70 8.69
N GLU A 50 36.78 -20.79 7.83
CA GLU A 50 36.71 -19.36 8.15
C GLU A 50 35.70 -19.04 9.26
N ARG A 51 34.56 -19.75 9.33
CA ARG A 51 33.63 -19.64 10.46
C ARG A 51 34.26 -20.06 11.77
N GLY A 52 35.05 -21.14 11.76
CA GLY A 52 35.80 -21.61 12.93
C GLY A 52 36.81 -20.56 13.42
N LYS A 53 37.58 -19.98 12.48
CA LYS A 53 38.50 -18.87 12.78
C LYS A 53 37.76 -17.66 13.35
N TYR A 54 36.70 -17.21 12.69
CA TYR A 54 35.86 -16.10 13.16
C TYR A 54 35.37 -16.35 14.58
N ALA A 55 34.76 -17.52 14.84
CA ALA A 55 34.25 -17.91 16.15
C ALA A 55 35.33 -17.93 17.25
N SER A 56 36.54 -18.39 16.93
CA SER A 56 37.68 -18.37 17.87
C SER A 56 38.25 -16.97 18.11
N SER A 57 38.03 -16.03 17.19
CA SER A 57 38.53 -14.65 17.26
C SER A 57 37.54 -13.63 17.83
N VAL A 58 36.32 -14.02 18.22
CA VAL A 58 35.29 -13.11 18.78
C VAL A 58 35.60 -12.68 20.24
N SER A 59 36.87 -12.64 20.65
CA SER A 59 37.25 -12.14 21.98
C SER A 59 37.42 -10.61 21.97
N SER A 60 36.54 -9.94 22.71
CA SER A 60 36.52 -8.56 23.26
C SER A 60 36.91 -7.32 22.44
N GLU A 61 37.68 -7.39 21.35
CA GLU A 61 38.21 -6.18 20.66
C GLU A 61 37.82 -6.05 19.18
N MET A 62 36.92 -6.89 18.66
CA MET A 62 36.50 -6.80 17.26
C MET A 62 35.35 -5.81 17.05
N ILE A 63 35.61 -4.76 16.26
CA ILE A 63 34.59 -3.89 15.68
C ILE A 63 33.79 -4.74 14.68
N ALA A 64 32.47 -4.84 14.89
CA ALA A 64 31.58 -5.54 13.97
C ALA A 64 31.74 -4.95 12.55
N VAL A 65 32.21 -5.77 11.61
CA VAL A 65 32.32 -5.36 10.20
C VAL A 65 30.92 -5.06 9.70
N GLN A 66 30.67 -3.78 9.39
CA GLN A 66 29.45 -3.34 8.74
C GLN A 66 29.31 -4.10 7.41
N SER A 67 28.16 -4.72 7.15
CA SER A 67 27.96 -5.37 5.87
C SER A 67 27.72 -4.33 4.78
N ASP A 68 28.38 -4.48 3.64
CA ASP A 68 28.15 -3.68 2.43
C ASP A 68 26.84 -4.06 1.73
N LEU A 69 25.77 -4.33 2.50
CA LEU A 69 24.46 -4.60 1.93
C LEU A 69 23.95 -3.31 1.29
N LYS A 70 23.75 -3.34 -0.03
CA LYS A 70 23.07 -2.27 -0.76
C LYS A 70 21.61 -2.66 -0.89
N VAL A 71 20.74 -1.97 -0.15
CA VAL A 71 19.29 -2.06 -0.31
C VAL A 71 18.84 -0.97 -1.26
N ARG A 72 18.19 -1.37 -2.36
CA ARG A 72 17.39 -0.48 -3.18
C ARG A 72 15.97 -0.53 -2.67
N HIS A 73 15.40 0.62 -2.35
CA HIS A 73 14.04 0.68 -1.85
C HIS A 73 13.28 1.88 -2.39
N THR A 74 11.98 1.72 -2.60
CA THR A 74 11.09 2.79 -3.04
C THR A 74 9.81 2.74 -2.23
N PHE A 75 9.36 3.88 -1.72
CA PHE A 75 8.08 4.01 -1.04
C PHE A 75 7.25 5.06 -1.78
N ALA A 76 6.29 4.60 -2.57
CA ALA A 76 5.55 5.45 -3.50
C ALA A 76 4.04 5.21 -3.39
N LEU A 77 3.27 6.30 -3.53
CA LEU A 77 1.81 6.24 -3.54
C LEU A 77 1.32 5.68 -4.89
N SER A 78 0.46 4.66 -4.84
CA SER A 78 -0.19 4.05 -5.99
C SER A 78 -1.57 4.68 -6.19
N GLU A 79 -1.77 5.35 -7.33
CA GLU A 79 -3.03 6.03 -7.67
C GLU A 79 -4.21 5.07 -7.76
N GLY A 80 -4.05 3.93 -8.44
CA GLY A 80 -5.16 3.00 -8.68
C GLY A 80 -5.66 2.25 -7.45
N GLU A 81 -4.85 2.11 -6.40
CA GLU A 81 -5.19 1.33 -5.20
C GLU A 81 -5.36 2.20 -3.93
N ALA A 82 -5.08 3.50 -4.04
CA ALA A 82 -5.03 4.44 -2.91
C ALA A 82 -4.23 3.87 -1.71
N CYS A 83 -3.04 3.34 -2.00
CA CYS A 83 -2.13 2.79 -1.00
C CYS A 83 -0.68 3.05 -1.39
N TYR A 84 0.21 3.00 -0.40
CA TYR A 84 1.64 3.04 -0.63
C TYR A 84 2.20 1.66 -0.94
N ARG A 85 3.06 1.59 -1.95
CA ARG A 85 3.86 0.42 -2.28
C ARG A 85 5.29 0.63 -1.80
N LEU A 86 5.70 -0.19 -0.84
CA LEU A 86 7.07 -0.32 -0.38
C LEU A 86 7.74 -1.46 -1.15
N ASN A 87 8.59 -1.11 -2.12
CA ASN A 87 9.40 -2.09 -2.84
C ASN A 87 10.79 -2.13 -2.23
N ILE A 88 11.28 -3.32 -1.93
CA ILE A 88 12.60 -3.59 -1.38
C ILE A 88 13.31 -4.57 -2.30
N GLU A 89 14.53 -4.25 -2.71
CA GLU A 89 15.38 -5.08 -3.56
C GLU A 89 16.80 -5.11 -3.00
N ILE A 90 17.36 -6.32 -2.84
CA ILE A 90 18.73 -6.55 -2.37
C ILE A 90 19.45 -7.57 -3.24
N SER A 91 20.79 -7.59 -3.20
CA SER A 91 21.58 -8.54 -3.99
C SER A 91 21.63 -9.96 -3.42
N LYS A 92 21.11 -10.17 -2.21
CA LYS A 92 21.08 -11.46 -1.50
C LYS A 92 19.62 -11.87 -1.26
N PRO A 93 19.30 -13.17 -1.12
CA PRO A 93 17.95 -13.58 -0.77
C PRO A 93 17.50 -12.95 0.56
N LEU A 94 16.25 -12.50 0.63
CA LEU A 94 15.63 -11.96 1.84
C LEU A 94 15.32 -13.09 2.82
N GLU A 95 15.49 -12.85 4.11
CA GLU A 95 14.99 -13.75 5.17
C GLU A 95 13.73 -13.19 5.80
N PHE A 96 13.80 -11.96 6.31
CA PHE A 96 12.63 -11.24 6.78
C PHE A 96 12.79 -9.73 6.68
N VAL A 97 11.66 -9.05 6.55
CA VAL A 97 11.54 -7.59 6.67
C VAL A 97 10.61 -7.29 7.83
N LEU A 98 11.09 -6.52 8.81
CA LEU A 98 10.23 -6.02 9.89
C LEU A 98 9.79 -4.60 9.56
N LEU A 99 8.50 -4.33 9.74
CA LEU A 99 7.93 -3.00 9.71
C LEU A 99 7.60 -2.57 11.14
N GLN A 100 8.04 -1.37 11.50
CA GLN A 100 7.67 -0.68 12.72
C GLN A 100 7.22 0.73 12.36
N SER A 101 6.06 1.15 12.88
CA SER A 101 5.54 2.50 12.66
C SER A 101 5.03 3.10 13.96
N ASP A 102 5.21 4.42 14.10
CA ASP A 102 4.55 5.26 15.11
C ASP A 102 3.22 5.85 14.60
N VAL A 103 2.80 5.50 13.37
CA VAL A 103 1.54 5.87 12.73
C VAL A 103 0.66 4.63 12.54
N PRO A 104 -0.66 4.70 12.81
CA PRO A 104 -1.55 3.59 12.49
C PRO A 104 -1.64 3.43 10.97
N MET A 105 -1.33 2.22 10.48
CA MET A 105 -1.37 1.90 9.07
C MET A 105 -1.97 0.50 8.86
N GLU A 106 -2.69 0.34 7.77
CA GLU A 106 -3.26 -0.93 7.38
C GLU A 106 -2.33 -1.67 6.42
N VAL A 107 -2.07 -2.94 6.70
CA VAL A 107 -1.36 -3.85 5.80
C VAL A 107 -2.39 -4.53 4.89
N LEU A 108 -2.25 -4.36 3.57
CA LEU A 108 -3.22 -4.86 2.59
C LEU A 108 -2.90 -6.28 2.07
N ASP A 109 -1.66 -6.76 2.22
CA ASP A 109 -1.20 -8.04 1.65
C ASP A 109 -1.68 -9.29 2.43
N THR A 110 -2.83 -9.22 3.09
CA THR A 110 -3.41 -10.39 3.77
C THR A 110 -4.38 -11.10 2.85
N VAL A 111 -3.88 -11.81 1.84
CA VAL A 111 -4.66 -12.91 1.26
C VAL A 111 -4.42 -14.13 2.16
N ARG A 112 -5.33 -14.34 3.12
CA ARG A 112 -5.45 -15.68 3.69
C ARG A 112 -6.09 -16.53 2.61
N ALA A 113 -5.34 -17.45 2.02
CA ALA A 113 -5.95 -18.64 1.45
C ALA A 113 -6.68 -19.33 2.59
N GLU A 114 -8.01 -19.33 2.57
CA GLU A 114 -8.77 -20.21 3.44
C GLU A 114 -8.40 -21.66 3.09
N ALA A 115 -8.33 -22.51 4.12
CA ALA A 115 -7.95 -23.90 3.96
C ALA A 115 -8.99 -24.64 3.11
N GLY A 116 -8.71 -24.81 1.81
CA GLY A 116 -9.54 -25.64 0.92
C GLY A 116 -9.56 -25.25 -0.55
N GLU A 117 -9.15 -24.04 -0.94
CA GLU A 117 -9.19 -23.63 -2.35
C GLU A 117 -7.83 -23.85 -3.05
N THR A 118 -7.87 -24.49 -4.21
CA THR A 118 -6.70 -24.80 -5.03
C THR A 118 -6.04 -23.52 -5.53
N VAL A 119 -4.72 -23.47 -5.35
CA VAL A 119 -3.80 -22.33 -5.54
C VAL A 119 -3.76 -21.78 -6.99
N GLU A 120 -4.56 -22.29 -7.92
CA GLU A 120 -4.35 -22.06 -9.36
C GLU A 120 -5.14 -20.87 -9.95
N GLN A 121 -6.12 -20.30 -9.25
CA GLN A 121 -6.96 -19.23 -9.81
C GLN A 121 -6.82 -17.84 -9.15
N ALA A 122 -6.01 -17.72 -8.10
CA ALA A 122 -5.65 -16.43 -7.50
C ALA A 122 -4.26 -15.96 -7.94
N LYS A 123 -3.95 -16.02 -9.25
CA LYS A 123 -2.81 -15.30 -9.81
C LYS A 123 -3.20 -13.85 -10.08
N VAL A 124 -3.30 -13.05 -9.02
CA VAL A 124 -3.22 -11.60 -9.12
C VAL A 124 -1.77 -11.24 -8.83
N ASP A 125 -0.88 -11.32 -9.82
CA ASP A 125 0.48 -10.74 -9.83
C ASP A 125 1.26 -10.67 -8.49
N ASP A 126 1.09 -11.66 -7.60
CA ASP A 126 1.58 -11.54 -6.23
C ASP A 126 2.99 -12.12 -6.16
N ASP A 127 3.96 -11.28 -6.48
CA ASP A 127 5.40 -11.49 -6.32
C ASP A 127 5.81 -11.64 -4.82
N SER A 128 4.83 -11.68 -3.91
CA SER A 128 5.04 -11.73 -2.45
C SER A 128 4.78 -13.14 -1.89
N SER A 129 5.77 -14.03 -2.04
CA SER A 129 5.81 -15.34 -1.35
C SER A 129 6.08 -15.20 0.16
N ALA A 130 5.60 -14.15 0.80
CA ALA A 130 5.96 -13.78 2.17
C ALA A 130 4.85 -14.10 3.15
N ILE A 131 5.20 -14.75 4.25
CA ILE A 131 4.28 -14.99 5.36
C ILE A 131 4.28 -13.74 6.25
N VAL A 132 3.10 -13.14 6.41
CA VAL A 132 2.92 -11.93 7.22
C VAL A 132 2.46 -12.30 8.64
N SER A 133 3.22 -11.87 9.64
CA SER A 133 2.83 -11.96 11.06
C SER A 133 2.68 -10.57 11.65
N ARG A 134 1.54 -10.31 12.32
CA ARG A 134 1.27 -9.04 13.01
C ARG A 134 1.45 -9.25 14.51
N THR A 135 2.37 -8.51 15.10
CA THR A 135 2.61 -8.58 16.54
C THR A 135 1.66 -7.62 17.24
N LYS A 136 1.02 -8.07 18.33
CA LYS A 136 0.23 -7.17 19.18
C LYS A 136 1.13 -6.05 19.68
N VAL A 137 0.70 -4.82 19.47
CA VAL A 137 1.42 -3.64 19.90
C VAL A 137 1.23 -3.42 21.41
N GLY A 138 2.30 -3.02 22.11
CA GLY A 138 2.30 -2.84 23.57
C GLY A 138 3.11 -1.62 24.07
N HIS A 139 3.45 -0.68 23.17
CA HIS A 139 4.30 0.50 23.43
C HIS A 139 3.90 1.66 22.49
N SER A 140 4.77 2.66 22.27
CA SER A 140 4.60 3.77 21.29
C SER A 140 4.46 3.34 19.83
N ASN A 141 4.61 2.05 19.52
CA ASN A 141 4.47 1.51 18.18
C ASN A 141 2.99 1.26 17.87
N LEU A 142 2.53 1.75 16.73
CA LEU A 142 1.16 1.55 16.24
C LEU A 142 1.07 0.49 15.14
N LEU A 143 2.20 0.11 14.53
CA LEU A 143 2.32 -1.04 13.64
C LEU A 143 3.59 -1.84 13.97
N LEU A 144 3.44 -3.15 14.11
CA LEU A 144 4.53 -4.12 14.10
C LEU A 144 4.15 -5.30 13.22
N ALA A 145 4.83 -5.46 12.09
CA ALA A 145 4.60 -6.55 11.15
C ALA A 145 5.92 -7.18 10.73
N THR A 146 5.96 -8.51 10.62
CA THR A 146 7.10 -9.26 10.13
C THR A 146 6.70 -10.00 8.86
N TYR A 147 7.41 -9.71 7.76
CA TYR A 147 7.30 -10.42 6.50
C TYR A 147 8.43 -11.43 6.44
N ARG A 148 8.11 -12.72 6.55
CA ARG A 148 9.08 -13.80 6.40
C ARG A 148 9.03 -14.32 4.97
N VAL A 149 10.12 -14.15 4.24
CA VAL A 149 10.23 -14.59 2.84
C VAL A 149 10.64 -16.07 2.83
N THR A 150 9.75 -16.95 2.37
CA THR A 150 10.03 -18.40 2.32
C THR A 150 11.04 -18.72 1.21
N ASP A 151 10.86 -18.09 0.07
CA ASP A 151 11.62 -18.40 -1.14
C ASP A 151 12.96 -17.65 -1.15
N ASN A 152 13.84 -17.97 -2.10
CA ASN A 152 15.08 -17.23 -2.27
C ASN A 152 14.87 -15.91 -3.04
N ALA A 153 13.75 -15.23 -2.77
CA ALA A 153 13.42 -13.96 -3.38
C ALA A 153 14.36 -12.86 -2.89
N THR A 154 14.82 -12.03 -3.83
CA THR A 154 15.66 -10.86 -3.60
C THR A 154 14.86 -9.57 -3.55
N ARG A 155 13.56 -9.66 -3.85
CA ARG A 155 12.60 -8.56 -3.95
C ARG A 155 11.40 -8.85 -3.06
N LEU A 156 10.83 -7.79 -2.50
CA LEU A 156 9.59 -7.84 -1.74
C LEU A 156 8.83 -6.54 -1.97
N THR A 157 7.54 -6.68 -2.31
CA THR A 157 6.60 -5.57 -2.44
C THR A 157 5.60 -5.65 -1.30
N ILE A 158 5.42 -4.55 -0.57
CA ILE A 158 4.48 -4.46 0.54
C ILE A 158 3.49 -3.31 0.29
N ARG A 159 2.19 -3.58 0.39
CA ARG A 159 1.12 -2.58 0.29
C ARG A 159 0.64 -2.13 1.65
N LEU A 160 0.73 -0.83 1.87
CA LEU A 160 0.36 -0.18 3.13
C LEU A 160 -0.62 0.96 2.84
N ARG A 161 -1.75 0.99 3.55
CA ARG A 161 -2.69 2.11 3.51
C ARG A 161 -2.51 2.97 4.75
N THR A 162 -2.39 4.29 4.54
CA THR A 162 -2.29 5.29 5.60
C THR A 162 -3.66 5.87 5.94
N ILE A 163 -3.75 6.50 7.11
CA ILE A 163 -4.92 7.26 7.54
C ILE A 163 -4.55 8.74 7.46
N GLU A 164 -5.32 9.55 6.74
CA GLU A 164 -5.08 11.00 6.67
C GLU A 164 -5.19 11.66 8.05
N GLY A 165 -4.42 12.72 8.25
CA GLY A 165 -4.34 13.42 9.55
C GLY A 165 -3.37 12.77 10.54
N ARG A 166 -2.94 11.52 10.32
CA ARG A 166 -1.90 10.84 11.12
C ARG A 166 -0.57 10.83 10.36
N TYR A 167 0.52 11.14 11.05
CA TYR A 167 1.84 11.30 10.44
C TYR A 167 2.96 10.99 11.42
N GLY A 168 4.12 10.63 10.88
CA GLY A 168 5.22 10.05 11.64
C GLY A 168 6.17 9.27 10.72
N ASN A 169 6.81 8.24 11.26
CA ASN A 169 7.84 7.46 10.58
C ASN A 169 7.46 5.97 10.48
N LEU A 170 7.66 5.42 9.28
CA LEU A 170 7.69 3.99 9.03
C LEU A 170 9.15 3.54 8.92
N ASN A 171 9.56 2.61 9.76
CA ASN A 171 10.87 1.97 9.72
C ASN A 171 10.72 0.55 9.15
N ALA A 172 11.53 0.24 8.14
CA ALA A 172 11.70 -1.10 7.59
C ALA A 172 13.09 -1.63 7.94
N TYR A 173 13.16 -2.78 8.62
CA TYR A 173 14.39 -3.47 8.94
C TYR A 173 14.56 -4.67 8.00
N ILE A 174 15.50 -4.57 7.07
CA ILE A 174 15.74 -5.56 6.02
C ILE A 174 16.85 -6.51 6.47
N VAL A 175 16.55 -7.81 6.53
CA VAL A 175 17.51 -8.85 6.91
C VAL A 175 17.68 -9.88 5.77
N PRO A 176 18.89 -10.00 5.18
CA PRO A 176 19.17 -11.02 4.18
C PRO A 176 19.45 -12.39 4.81
N LYS A 177 19.24 -13.45 4.02
CA LYS A 177 19.76 -14.79 4.28
C LYS A 177 21.30 -14.75 4.18
N GLY A 178 21.98 -15.19 5.23
CA GLY A 178 23.44 -15.21 5.29
C GLY A 178 23.99 -15.12 6.71
N LYS A 179 25.30 -15.34 6.85
CA LYS A 179 26.06 -15.07 8.07
C LYS A 179 27.24 -14.13 7.73
N PRO A 180 27.61 -13.17 8.59
CA PRO A 180 26.91 -12.78 9.82
C PRO A 180 25.52 -12.18 9.52
N LYS A 181 24.60 -12.30 10.47
CA LYS A 181 23.28 -11.67 10.36
C LYS A 181 23.46 -10.17 10.54
N THR A 182 23.03 -9.42 9.54
CA THR A 182 23.05 -7.95 9.56
C THR A 182 21.67 -7.45 9.17
N ALA A 183 21.28 -6.30 9.69
CA ALA A 183 20.03 -5.65 9.37
C ALA A 183 20.34 -4.24 8.87
N GLN A 184 19.71 -3.86 7.76
CA GLN A 184 19.72 -2.48 7.30
C GLN A 184 18.36 -1.86 7.58
N ALA A 185 18.36 -0.69 8.24
CA ALA A 185 17.15 0.07 8.49
C ALA A 185 16.93 1.11 7.38
N ALA A 186 15.70 1.22 6.90
CA ALA A 186 15.24 2.28 6.02
C ALA A 186 14.05 2.99 6.67
N THR A 187 14.09 4.32 6.75
CA THR A 187 13.06 5.15 7.38
C THR A 187 12.32 5.97 6.33
N TYR A 188 11.00 5.96 6.40
CA TYR A 188 10.10 6.69 5.51
C TYR A 188 9.21 7.62 6.31
N GLN A 189 9.10 8.88 5.88
CA GLN A 189 8.20 9.85 6.52
C GLN A 189 6.80 9.71 5.94
N ILE A 190 5.82 9.45 6.79
CA ILE A 190 4.41 9.50 6.46
C ILE A 190 3.93 10.92 6.68
N ARG A 191 3.47 11.57 5.60
CA ARG A 191 2.96 12.96 5.63
C ARG A 191 1.51 12.99 6.17
N PRO A 192 1.08 14.10 6.82
CA PRO A 192 -0.31 14.29 7.27
C PRO A 192 -1.35 14.06 6.17
N LEU A 193 -1.11 14.62 4.98
CA LEU A 193 -1.95 14.43 3.80
C LEU A 193 -1.29 13.41 2.85
N SER A 194 -0.98 12.23 3.38
CA SER A 194 -0.22 11.19 2.67
C SER A 194 -0.94 10.62 1.43
N LEU A 195 -2.27 10.65 1.38
CA LEU A 195 -3.02 10.15 0.22
C LEU A 195 -3.26 11.21 -0.86
N HIS A 196 -2.60 12.37 -0.77
CA HIS A 196 -2.66 13.40 -1.80
C HIS A 196 -1.56 13.19 -2.84
N ARG A 197 -1.85 13.54 -4.09
CA ARG A 197 -0.87 13.57 -5.18
C ARG A 197 -0.93 14.91 -5.89
N ARG A 198 0.22 15.41 -6.35
CA ARG A 198 0.28 16.69 -7.05
C ARG A 198 -0.32 16.57 -8.46
N LEU A 199 -1.21 17.49 -8.79
CA LEU A 199 -1.77 17.65 -10.12
C LEU A 199 -1.06 18.78 -10.88
N PRO A 200 -0.68 18.57 -12.15
CA PRO A 200 -0.09 19.62 -12.98
C PRO A 200 -1.11 20.68 -13.39
N ALA A 201 -2.35 20.27 -13.66
CA ALA A 201 -3.46 21.13 -14.06
C ALA A 201 -4.75 20.67 -13.37
N LEU A 202 -5.68 21.59 -13.19
CA LEU A 202 -6.98 21.28 -12.61
C LEU A 202 -7.88 20.55 -13.61
N PRO A 203 -8.66 19.56 -13.16
CA PRO A 203 -9.65 18.93 -14.01
C PRO A 203 -10.78 19.93 -14.30
N GLU A 204 -11.44 19.81 -15.46
CA GLU A 204 -12.57 20.67 -15.84
C GLU A 204 -13.70 20.64 -14.80
N SER A 205 -13.90 19.49 -14.13
CA SER A 205 -14.87 19.33 -13.06
C SER A 205 -14.58 20.18 -11.82
N ALA A 206 -13.37 20.72 -11.64
CA ALA A 206 -12.97 21.46 -10.46
C ALA A 206 -13.82 22.72 -10.23
N ALA A 207 -14.25 23.40 -11.31
CA ALA A 207 -15.01 24.64 -11.22
C ALA A 207 -16.42 24.46 -10.62
N ALA A 208 -17.02 23.29 -10.82
CA ALA A 208 -18.37 22.99 -10.33
C ALA A 208 -18.39 22.43 -8.90
N ARG A 209 -17.22 22.15 -8.30
CA ARG A 209 -17.15 21.51 -6.99
C ARG A 209 -17.36 22.53 -5.86
N PRO A 210 -18.16 22.19 -4.83
CA PRO A 210 -18.30 23.02 -3.66
C PRO A 210 -16.99 22.99 -2.85
N MET A 211 -16.31 24.13 -2.76
CA MET A 211 -15.06 24.27 -2.01
C MET A 211 -15.30 25.01 -0.69
N SER A 212 -14.72 24.50 0.39
CA SER A 212 -14.47 25.26 1.61
C SER A 212 -13.10 25.95 1.53
N GLU A 213 -12.92 27.06 2.24
CA GLU A 213 -11.69 27.85 2.26
C GLU A 213 -11.10 27.96 3.67
N LEU A 214 -9.79 27.79 3.76
CA LEU A 214 -8.95 28.07 4.91
C LEU A 214 -7.95 29.15 4.51
N ARG A 215 -8.01 30.30 5.18
CA ARG A 215 -7.08 31.42 4.98
C ARG A 215 -6.22 31.64 6.21
N LEU A 216 -4.90 31.68 6.00
CA LEU A 216 -3.89 31.96 7.02
C LEU A 216 -3.25 33.31 6.72
N THR A 217 -3.21 34.19 7.72
CA THR A 217 -2.54 35.50 7.63
C THR A 217 -1.60 35.65 8.81
N GLY A 218 -0.44 36.26 8.63
CA GLY A 218 0.52 36.37 9.73
C GLY A 218 1.87 36.95 9.34
N THR A 219 2.83 36.83 10.26
CA THR A 219 4.19 37.37 10.09
C THR A 219 5.17 36.36 9.51
N PHE A 220 4.69 35.20 9.06
CA PHE A 220 5.53 34.16 8.46
C PHE A 220 6.13 34.59 7.12
N SER A 221 7.37 34.17 6.89
CA SER A 221 8.02 34.24 5.59
C SER A 221 7.47 33.18 4.63
N LEU A 222 7.68 33.38 3.33
CA LEU A 222 7.34 32.38 2.32
C LEU A 222 8.08 31.06 2.56
N ALA A 223 9.36 31.11 2.96
CA ALA A 223 10.16 29.92 3.23
C ALA A 223 9.63 29.12 4.43
N GLU A 224 9.18 29.78 5.50
CA GLU A 224 8.58 29.12 6.66
C GLU A 224 7.29 28.39 6.27
N LEU A 225 6.36 29.09 5.63
CA LEU A 225 5.10 28.50 5.20
C LEU A 225 5.34 27.36 4.20
N HIS A 226 6.24 27.56 3.24
CA HIS A 226 6.62 26.53 2.28
C HIS A 226 7.16 25.28 3.01
N SER A 227 8.00 25.45 4.04
CA SER A 227 8.49 24.34 4.86
C SER A 227 7.35 23.58 5.56
N TRP A 228 6.32 24.28 6.05
CA TRP A 228 5.16 23.64 6.67
C TRP A 228 4.31 22.88 5.65
N VAL A 229 4.19 23.42 4.42
CA VAL A 229 3.52 22.75 3.30
C VAL A 229 4.29 21.48 2.88
N CYS A 230 5.62 21.53 2.79
CA CYS A 230 6.47 20.35 2.53
C CYS A 230 6.38 19.28 3.63
N LEU A 231 6.12 19.68 4.88
CA LEU A 231 5.86 18.76 5.98
C LEU A 231 4.47 18.11 5.88
N ALA A 232 3.47 18.85 5.39
CA ALA A 232 2.08 18.41 5.32
C ALA A 232 1.76 17.54 4.10
N LEU A 233 2.35 17.87 2.95
CA LEU A 233 2.00 17.32 1.63
C LEU A 233 3.17 16.58 0.98
N PRO A 234 2.91 15.51 0.21
CA PRO A 234 3.91 14.86 -0.62
C PRO A 234 4.16 15.66 -1.91
N GLU A 235 5.24 15.32 -2.62
CA GLU A 235 5.55 15.85 -3.98
C GLU A 235 5.67 17.38 -4.10
N VAL A 236 5.89 18.06 -2.98
CA VAL A 236 6.23 19.49 -2.95
C VAL A 236 7.73 19.65 -3.18
N PRO A 237 8.18 20.45 -4.17
CA PRO A 237 9.59 20.76 -4.35
C PRO A 237 10.14 21.44 -3.09
N GLU A 238 11.34 21.09 -2.64
CA GLU A 238 11.93 21.68 -1.42
C GLU A 238 12.33 23.16 -1.57
N ARG A 239 12.51 23.62 -2.81
CA ARG A 239 12.96 24.97 -3.11
C ARG A 239 11.78 25.85 -3.51
N VAL A 240 11.74 27.03 -2.92
CA VAL A 240 10.87 28.12 -3.36
C VAL A 240 11.36 28.62 -4.72
N THR A 241 10.45 28.78 -5.68
CA THR A 241 10.77 29.13 -7.07
C THR A 241 10.17 30.46 -7.52
N ALA A 242 9.19 30.99 -6.78
CA ALA A 242 8.48 32.22 -7.09
C ALA A 242 8.04 32.94 -5.81
N ASP A 243 7.60 34.19 -5.93
CA ASP A 243 7.08 35.00 -4.82
C ASP A 243 5.69 34.54 -4.34
N GLU A 244 4.95 33.86 -5.22
CA GLU A 244 3.71 33.17 -4.94
C GLU A 244 3.81 31.72 -5.45
N MET A 245 3.41 30.79 -4.60
CA MET A 245 3.44 29.36 -4.89
C MET A 245 2.01 28.87 -5.03
N VAL A 246 1.72 28.22 -6.17
CA VAL A 246 0.42 27.62 -6.46
C VAL A 246 0.60 26.14 -6.71
N PHE A 247 -0.11 25.32 -5.94
CA PHE A 247 -0.10 23.87 -6.08
C PHE A 247 -1.51 23.30 -6.01
N ASN A 248 -1.76 22.29 -6.84
CA ASN A 248 -3.02 21.58 -6.89
C ASN A 248 -2.77 20.12 -6.53
N PHE A 249 -3.64 19.53 -5.74
CA PHE A 249 -3.56 18.14 -5.32
C PHE A 249 -4.91 17.45 -5.48
N THR A 250 -4.86 16.14 -5.66
CA THR A 250 -6.03 15.26 -5.57
C THR A 250 -5.78 14.17 -4.54
N SER A 251 -6.79 13.82 -3.75
CA SER A 251 -6.78 12.60 -2.95
C SER A 251 -6.89 11.40 -3.87
N THR A 252 -6.01 10.42 -3.72
CA THR A 252 -6.09 9.16 -4.47
C THR A 252 -7.23 8.27 -4.00
N PHE A 253 -7.80 8.52 -2.81
CA PHE A 253 -8.85 7.69 -2.24
C PHE A 253 -10.26 8.11 -2.71
N LEU A 254 -10.64 9.38 -2.49
CA LEU A 254 -11.97 9.90 -2.85
C LEU A 254 -11.96 10.80 -4.10
N GLY A 255 -10.81 11.13 -4.66
CA GLY A 255 -10.72 12.08 -5.78
C GLY A 255 -11.06 13.53 -5.41
N THR A 256 -11.02 13.86 -4.12
CA THR A 256 -11.23 15.23 -3.58
C THR A 256 -10.04 16.12 -3.94
N LEU A 257 -10.27 17.40 -4.17
CA LEU A 257 -9.25 18.35 -4.60
C LEU A 257 -8.79 19.26 -3.46
N LEU A 258 -7.50 19.58 -3.46
CA LEU A 258 -6.91 20.59 -2.59
C LEU A 258 -6.11 21.60 -3.43
N LEU A 259 -6.52 22.85 -3.36
CA LEU A 259 -5.90 23.99 -4.02
C LEU A 259 -5.12 24.79 -2.97
N CYS A 260 -3.83 25.02 -3.22
CA CYS A 260 -2.97 25.79 -2.34
C CYS A 260 -2.44 27.00 -3.11
N SER A 261 -2.70 28.21 -2.61
CA SER A 261 -2.09 29.45 -3.11
C SER A 261 -1.50 30.20 -1.93
N TYR A 262 -0.20 30.47 -1.93
CA TYR A 262 0.42 31.15 -0.81
C TYR A 262 1.61 32.00 -1.19
N ARG A 263 1.77 33.10 -0.46
CA ARG A 263 2.85 34.07 -0.55
C ARG A 263 3.31 34.48 0.85
N LYS A 264 4.25 35.42 0.93
CA LYS A 264 4.70 35.97 2.21
C LYS A 264 3.51 36.56 3.00
N GLY A 265 3.26 36.05 4.20
CA GLY A 265 2.24 36.54 5.14
C GLY A 265 0.77 36.23 4.81
N ASP A 266 0.47 35.57 3.68
CA ASP A 266 -0.90 35.20 3.28
C ASP A 266 -0.91 33.83 2.58
N ALA A 267 -1.83 32.96 3.00
CA ALA A 267 -2.02 31.63 2.43
C ALA A 267 -3.51 31.32 2.32
N THR A 268 -3.93 30.76 1.20
CA THR A 268 -5.29 30.32 0.95
C THR A 268 -5.28 28.87 0.51
N PHE A 269 -5.99 28.03 1.25
CA PHE A 269 -6.19 26.61 0.97
C PHE A 269 -7.67 26.38 0.71
N ARG A 270 -8.01 25.79 -0.44
CA ARG A 270 -9.39 25.49 -0.80
C ARG A 270 -9.54 24.00 -1.06
N SER A 271 -10.59 23.39 -0.53
CA SER A 271 -10.81 21.95 -0.68
C SER A 271 -12.29 21.59 -0.61
N ASP A 272 -12.68 20.56 -1.36
CA ASP A 272 -14.00 19.94 -1.29
C ASP A 272 -14.09 18.93 -0.11
N ASN A 273 -12.97 18.66 0.56
CA ASN A 273 -12.90 17.85 1.78
C ASN A 273 -12.49 18.69 3.00
N LEU A 274 -13.41 18.84 3.95
CA LEU A 274 -13.19 19.65 5.16
C LEU A 274 -12.05 19.13 6.05
N THR A 275 -11.89 17.81 6.15
CA THR A 275 -10.84 17.18 6.98
C THR A 275 -9.43 17.49 6.50
N THR A 276 -9.25 17.69 5.20
CA THR A 276 -7.95 18.13 4.64
C THR A 276 -7.57 19.52 5.14
N LEU A 277 -8.53 20.44 5.24
CA LEU A 277 -8.32 21.79 5.74
C LEU A 277 -8.06 21.79 7.25
N THR A 278 -8.77 20.94 8.01
CA THR A 278 -8.49 20.77 9.45
C THR A 278 -7.09 20.25 9.68
N THR A 279 -6.67 19.25 8.91
CA THR A 279 -5.33 18.67 9.00
C THR A 279 -4.26 19.72 8.72
N LEU A 280 -4.43 20.52 7.67
CA LEU A 280 -3.50 21.62 7.35
C LEU A 280 -3.44 22.67 8.45
N LYS A 281 -4.60 23.08 8.99
CA LYS A 281 -4.67 23.99 10.14
C LYS A 281 -3.83 23.46 11.30
N GLU A 282 -4.00 22.19 11.65
CA GLU A 282 -3.32 21.61 12.81
C GLU A 282 -1.82 21.54 12.63
N VAL A 283 -1.36 21.10 11.45
CA VAL A 283 0.05 21.03 11.12
C VAL A 283 0.66 22.43 11.16
N VAL A 284 0.08 23.40 10.46
CA VAL A 284 0.59 24.78 10.44
C VAL A 284 0.52 25.41 11.83
N GLY A 285 -0.58 25.24 12.55
CA GLY A 285 -0.74 25.79 13.91
C GLY A 285 0.31 25.25 14.88
N ARG A 286 0.61 23.94 14.80
CA ARG A 286 1.65 23.31 15.61
C ARG A 286 3.05 23.82 15.27
N GLU A 287 3.41 23.87 13.98
CA GLU A 287 4.73 24.34 13.54
C GLU A 287 4.92 25.84 13.82
N ALA A 288 3.88 26.65 13.62
CA ALA A 288 3.89 28.07 13.96
C ALA A 288 4.11 28.28 15.47
N THR A 289 3.43 27.51 16.31
CA THR A 289 3.61 27.55 17.78
C THR A 289 5.04 27.15 18.16
N GLN A 290 5.57 26.09 17.57
CA GLN A 290 6.93 25.61 17.83
C GLN A 290 7.99 26.65 17.45
N ARG A 291 7.78 27.40 16.37
CA ARG A 291 8.67 28.48 15.90
C ARG A 291 8.33 29.86 16.47
N LYS A 292 7.32 29.96 17.35
CA LYS A 292 6.81 31.21 17.94
C LYS A 292 6.39 32.25 16.90
N VAL A 293 5.83 31.80 15.77
CA VAL A 293 5.31 32.65 14.70
C VAL A 293 3.81 32.85 14.89
N GLN A 294 3.34 34.11 14.80
CA GLN A 294 1.93 34.41 14.92
C GLN A 294 1.21 34.16 13.60
N VAL A 295 0.20 33.29 13.65
CA VAL A 295 -0.67 32.96 12.52
C VAL A 295 -2.11 33.19 12.96
N LYS A 296 -2.81 34.07 12.26
CA LYS A 296 -4.26 34.26 12.36
C LYS A 296 -4.93 33.43 11.29
N THR A 297 -5.97 32.72 11.70
CA THR A 297 -6.68 31.82 10.81
C THR A 297 -8.16 32.19 10.67
N SER A 298 -8.67 32.17 9.45
CA SER A 298 -10.08 32.34 9.10
C SER A 298 -10.56 31.21 8.20
N TYR A 299 -11.84 30.87 8.30
CA TYR A 299 -12.47 29.78 7.55
C TYR A 299 -13.76 30.24 6.90
N ASP A 300 -14.03 29.69 5.73
CA ASP A 300 -15.33 29.73 5.08
C ASP A 300 -15.74 28.28 4.75
N VAL A 301 -16.73 27.75 5.48
CA VAL A 301 -17.16 26.35 5.36
C VAL A 301 -18.39 26.31 4.48
N ASN A 302 -18.25 25.69 3.32
CA ASN A 302 -19.37 25.42 2.43
C ASN A 302 -20.06 24.11 2.85
N ASN A 303 -21.31 24.19 3.32
CA ASN A 303 -22.05 22.99 3.73
C ASN A 303 -22.29 22.01 2.57
N ASP A 304 -22.34 22.50 1.32
CA ASP A 304 -22.49 21.65 0.14
C ASP A 304 -21.27 20.77 -0.09
N SER A 305 -20.08 21.17 0.39
CA SER A 305 -18.87 20.33 0.31
C SER A 305 -18.97 19.10 1.20
N ILE A 306 -19.66 19.22 2.33
CA ILE A 306 -19.91 18.10 3.25
C ILE A 306 -20.87 17.11 2.60
N THR A 307 -21.98 17.60 2.05
CA THR A 307 -22.95 16.76 1.32
C THR A 307 -22.31 16.10 0.11
N TYR A 308 -21.47 16.83 -0.63
CA TYR A 308 -20.72 16.30 -1.75
C TYR A 308 -19.80 15.15 -1.32
N MET A 309 -19.04 15.31 -0.23
CA MET A 309 -18.19 14.23 0.27
C MET A 309 -18.99 13.01 0.72
N LEU A 310 -20.12 13.21 1.42
CA LEU A 310 -20.98 12.09 1.82
C LEU A 310 -21.50 11.31 0.61
N LYS A 311 -21.84 12.01 -0.49
CA LYS A 311 -22.25 11.36 -1.75
C LYS A 311 -21.11 10.59 -2.44
N LEU A 312 -19.85 10.95 -2.22
CA LEU A 312 -18.71 10.18 -2.71
C LEU A 312 -18.49 8.90 -1.89
N ILE A 313 -18.76 8.95 -0.59
CA ILE A 313 -18.56 7.82 0.34
C ILE A 313 -19.74 6.84 0.27
N ASP A 314 -20.96 7.33 0.04
CA ASP A 314 -22.19 6.54 -0.05
C ASP A 314 -22.08 5.26 -0.90
N PRO A 315 -21.68 5.31 -2.19
CA PRO A 315 -21.55 4.11 -3.00
C PRO A 315 -20.53 3.11 -2.44
N LEU A 316 -19.49 3.58 -1.74
CA LEU A 316 -18.48 2.72 -1.11
C LEU A 316 -19.07 2.00 0.11
N LEU A 317 -19.81 2.70 0.97
CA LEU A 317 -20.48 2.10 2.14
C LEU A 317 -21.60 1.14 1.71
N ALA A 318 -22.42 1.55 0.75
CA ALA A 318 -23.47 0.70 0.16
C ALA A 318 -22.87 -0.59 -0.43
N TYR A 319 -21.74 -0.50 -1.13
CA TYR A 319 -21.04 -1.68 -1.65
C TYR A 319 -20.59 -2.63 -0.54
N GLN A 320 -19.95 -2.12 0.52
CA GLN A 320 -19.50 -2.96 1.64
C GLN A 320 -20.67 -3.64 2.36
N ASN A 321 -21.78 -2.93 2.58
CA ASN A 321 -22.98 -3.50 3.21
C ASN A 321 -23.65 -4.56 2.33
N ALA A 322 -23.66 -4.38 1.00
CA ALA A 322 -24.21 -5.35 0.06
C ALA A 322 -23.35 -6.62 -0.05
N LEU A 323 -22.05 -6.56 0.24
CA LEU A 323 -21.13 -7.68 0.08
C LEU A 323 -21.50 -8.88 0.95
N SER A 324 -21.97 -8.66 2.17
CA SER A 324 -22.48 -9.71 3.07
C SER A 324 -23.66 -10.46 2.47
N HIS A 325 -24.58 -9.75 1.81
CA HIS A 325 -25.70 -10.37 1.11
C HIS A 325 -25.24 -11.17 -0.11
N ARG A 326 -24.29 -10.64 -0.89
CA ARG A 326 -23.73 -11.34 -2.07
C ARG A 326 -23.03 -12.64 -1.69
N VAL A 327 -22.30 -12.68 -0.56
CA VAL A 327 -21.66 -13.92 -0.07
C VAL A 327 -22.69 -14.98 0.33
N LYS A 328 -23.74 -14.60 1.07
CA LYS A 328 -24.83 -15.52 1.41
C LYS A 328 -25.52 -16.07 0.15
N LEU A 329 -25.71 -15.23 -0.85
CA LEU A 329 -26.27 -15.63 -2.14
C LEU A 329 -25.35 -16.59 -2.90
N ILE A 330 -24.03 -16.45 -2.82
CA ILE A 330 -23.09 -17.41 -3.44
C ILE A 330 -23.25 -18.80 -2.83
N GLU A 331 -23.43 -18.91 -1.51
CA GLU A 331 -23.63 -20.20 -0.84
C GLU A 331 -24.91 -20.88 -1.33
N THR A 332 -26.02 -20.15 -1.35
CA THR A 332 -27.30 -20.70 -1.81
C THR A 332 -27.29 -21.04 -3.30
N LEU A 333 -26.69 -20.20 -4.14
CA LEU A 333 -26.60 -20.47 -5.58
C LEU A 333 -25.69 -21.66 -5.91
N ARG A 334 -24.60 -21.87 -5.15
CA ARG A 334 -23.75 -23.05 -5.30
C ARG A 334 -24.45 -24.35 -4.90
N GLU A 335 -25.29 -24.31 -3.86
CA GLU A 335 -26.12 -25.47 -3.49
C GLU A 335 -27.11 -25.82 -4.60
N VAL A 336 -27.74 -24.81 -5.19
CA VAL A 336 -28.68 -24.97 -6.31
C VAL A 336 -27.97 -25.52 -7.56
N GLU A 337 -26.79 -25.00 -7.90
CA GLU A 337 -25.96 -25.51 -9.00
C GLU A 337 -25.57 -26.99 -8.80
N GLN A 338 -25.26 -27.39 -7.56
CA GLN A 338 -24.93 -28.79 -7.25
C GLN A 338 -26.14 -29.72 -7.36
N GLN A 339 -27.35 -29.24 -7.07
CA GLN A 339 -28.58 -30.02 -7.15
C GLN A 339 -29.05 -30.20 -8.60
N GLU A 340 -29.03 -29.12 -9.39
CA GLU A 340 -29.59 -29.09 -10.75
C GLU A 340 -28.55 -29.38 -11.85
N GLY A 341 -27.25 -29.37 -11.51
CA GLY A 341 -26.15 -29.68 -12.42
C GLY A 341 -25.92 -28.65 -13.54
N THR A 342 -26.70 -27.57 -13.60
CA THR A 342 -26.63 -26.49 -14.59
C THR A 342 -26.99 -25.14 -13.95
N THR A 343 -26.61 -24.03 -14.58
CA THR A 343 -26.94 -22.66 -14.12
C THR A 343 -27.76 -21.86 -15.13
N ASP A 344 -28.18 -22.48 -16.23
CA ASP A 344 -28.84 -21.82 -17.38
C ASP A 344 -30.24 -21.28 -17.05
N PHE A 345 -30.88 -21.78 -15.99
CA PHE A 345 -32.18 -21.33 -15.52
C PHE A 345 -32.11 -20.12 -14.56
N LEU A 346 -30.91 -19.76 -14.10
CA LEU A 346 -30.71 -18.63 -13.20
C LEU A 346 -30.74 -17.31 -13.98
N ASP A 347 -31.17 -16.24 -13.30
CA ASP A 347 -31.07 -14.89 -13.85
C ASP A 347 -29.59 -14.56 -14.18
N PRO A 348 -29.30 -13.89 -15.32
CA PRO A 348 -27.94 -13.48 -15.69
C PRO A 348 -27.16 -12.79 -14.55
N ALA A 349 -27.83 -12.01 -13.70
CA ALA A 349 -27.20 -11.36 -12.55
C ALA A 349 -26.67 -12.36 -11.51
N TYR A 350 -27.35 -13.49 -11.31
CA TYR A 350 -26.91 -14.55 -10.39
C TYR A 350 -25.80 -15.41 -10.99
N ILE A 351 -25.85 -15.66 -12.30
CA ILE A 351 -24.75 -16.30 -13.03
C ILE A 351 -23.47 -15.46 -12.91
N GLU A 352 -23.59 -14.14 -13.02
CA GLU A 352 -22.44 -13.23 -12.85
C GLU A 352 -21.87 -13.26 -11.42
N VAL A 353 -22.73 -13.35 -10.39
CA VAL A 353 -22.31 -13.52 -8.99
C VAL A 353 -21.55 -14.84 -8.79
N LEU A 354 -22.02 -15.95 -9.38
CA LEU A 354 -21.32 -17.24 -9.32
C LEU A 354 -19.95 -17.20 -10.02
N LYS A 355 -19.87 -16.56 -11.19
CA LYS A 355 -18.60 -16.38 -11.92
C LYS A 355 -17.56 -15.62 -11.11
N HIS A 356 -17.98 -14.59 -10.37
CA HIS A 356 -17.09 -13.77 -9.55
C HIS A 356 -17.02 -14.20 -8.08
N ALA A 357 -17.56 -15.37 -7.73
CA ALA A 357 -17.57 -15.89 -6.36
C ALA A 357 -16.21 -15.86 -5.64
N PRO A 358 -15.07 -16.29 -6.22
CA PRO A 358 -13.78 -16.24 -5.52
C PRO A 358 -13.35 -14.81 -5.17
N THR A 359 -13.55 -13.87 -6.09
CA THR A 359 -13.24 -12.44 -5.86
C THR A 359 -14.13 -11.86 -4.77
N ILE A 360 -15.43 -12.11 -4.82
CA ILE A 360 -16.40 -11.62 -3.82
C ILE A 360 -16.07 -12.16 -2.41
N ARG A 361 -15.64 -13.44 -2.31
CA ARG A 361 -15.20 -14.03 -1.03
C ARG A 361 -13.91 -13.39 -0.52
N ALA A 362 -12.93 -13.17 -1.39
CA ALA A 362 -11.69 -12.50 -1.02
C ALA A 362 -11.91 -11.05 -0.55
N GLU A 363 -12.80 -10.31 -1.22
CA GLU A 363 -13.22 -8.97 -0.81
C GLU A 363 -13.96 -9.00 0.53
N PHE A 364 -14.86 -9.99 0.74
CA PHE A 364 -15.60 -10.12 1.99
C PHE A 364 -14.70 -10.38 3.19
N ALA A 365 -13.62 -11.15 3.01
CA ALA A 365 -12.60 -11.33 4.05
C ALA A 365 -11.91 -10.02 4.46
N GLN A 366 -11.86 -9.03 3.57
CA GLN A 366 -11.29 -7.69 3.83
C GLN A 366 -12.34 -6.67 4.29
N MET A 367 -13.63 -6.93 4.04
CA MET A 367 -14.76 -6.04 4.32
C MET A 367 -14.72 -5.38 5.70
N PRO A 368 -14.46 -6.09 6.83
CA PRO A 368 -14.46 -5.45 8.15
C PRO A 368 -13.47 -4.28 8.23
N ARG A 369 -12.28 -4.42 7.63
CA ARG A 369 -11.25 -3.38 7.66
C ARG A 369 -11.57 -2.22 6.73
N GLN A 370 -12.09 -2.52 5.54
CA GLN A 370 -12.51 -1.51 4.58
C GLN A 370 -13.67 -0.68 5.16
N LEU A 371 -14.63 -1.32 5.82
CA LEU A 371 -15.72 -0.66 6.50
C LEU A 371 -15.21 0.20 7.67
N ASP A 372 -14.32 -0.32 8.52
CA ASP A 372 -13.69 0.46 9.59
C ASP A 372 -13.01 1.74 9.07
N TYR A 373 -12.32 1.62 7.93
CA TYR A 373 -11.65 2.74 7.28
C TYR A 373 -12.64 3.79 6.78
N LEU A 374 -13.69 3.38 6.06
CA LEU A 374 -14.74 4.29 5.55
C LEU A 374 -15.50 4.97 6.70
N VAL A 375 -15.89 4.21 7.72
CA VAL A 375 -16.55 4.74 8.92
C VAL A 375 -15.66 5.76 9.63
N GLY A 376 -14.35 5.47 9.72
CA GLY A 376 -13.36 6.41 10.26
C GLY A 376 -13.37 7.76 9.55
N ILE A 377 -13.39 7.75 8.21
CA ILE A 377 -13.44 8.98 7.40
C ILE A 377 -14.71 9.80 7.69
N VAL A 378 -15.88 9.15 7.78
CA VAL A 378 -17.15 9.83 8.07
C VAL A 378 -17.16 10.40 9.49
N ILE A 379 -16.63 9.65 10.46
CA ILE A 379 -16.50 10.09 11.86
C ILE A 379 -15.58 11.31 11.95
N ASP A 380 -14.43 11.30 11.27
CA ASP A 380 -13.49 12.41 11.25
C ASP A 380 -14.10 13.66 10.58
N LEU A 381 -14.79 13.49 9.44
CA LEU A 381 -15.55 14.57 8.81
C LEU A 381 -16.59 15.18 9.76
N TYR A 382 -17.35 14.34 10.44
CA TYR A 382 -18.37 14.78 11.39
C TYR A 382 -17.71 15.54 12.56
N ALA A 383 -16.65 15.01 13.15
CA ALA A 383 -15.92 15.68 14.22
C ALA A 383 -15.39 17.06 13.76
N ASP A 384 -14.80 17.12 12.57
CA ASP A 384 -14.23 18.34 12.01
C ASP A 384 -15.28 19.41 11.71
N LYS A 385 -16.43 19.03 11.13
CA LYS A 385 -17.57 19.93 10.91
C LYS A 385 -17.96 20.69 12.17
N TYR A 386 -18.03 20.00 13.31
CA TYR A 386 -18.40 20.63 14.58
C TYR A 386 -17.23 21.32 15.27
N LYS A 387 -16.00 20.86 15.05
CA LYS A 387 -14.78 21.53 15.51
C LYS A 387 -14.67 22.95 14.96
N PHE A 388 -15.06 23.18 13.70
CA PHE A 388 -15.11 24.54 13.14
C PHE A 388 -16.19 25.42 13.75
N LYS A 389 -17.27 24.81 14.28
CA LYS A 389 -18.32 25.52 15.03
C LYS A 389 -17.98 25.70 16.52
N GLY A 390 -16.82 25.23 16.96
CA GLY A 390 -16.41 25.27 18.37
C GLY A 390 -17.19 24.30 19.27
N VAL A 391 -17.85 23.28 18.69
CA VAL A 391 -18.68 22.30 19.40
C VAL A 391 -17.95 20.96 19.50
N ASN A 392 -17.85 20.41 20.71
CA ASN A 392 -17.32 19.06 20.92
C ASN A 392 -18.45 18.02 20.78
N VAL A 393 -18.27 17.05 19.88
CA VAL A 393 -19.26 16.01 19.57
C VAL A 393 -18.85 14.60 19.97
N GLN A 394 -17.79 14.45 20.79
CA GLN A 394 -17.26 13.14 21.20
C GLN A 394 -18.33 12.19 21.77
N GLN A 395 -19.30 12.70 22.53
CA GLN A 395 -20.39 11.90 23.10
C GLN A 395 -21.36 11.32 22.07
N ARG A 396 -21.43 11.90 20.86
CA ARG A 396 -22.33 11.46 19.78
C ARG A 396 -21.65 10.50 18.79
N LEU A 397 -20.33 10.37 18.84
CA LEU A 397 -19.58 9.50 17.92
C LEU A 397 -19.99 8.02 18.03
N PRO A 398 -20.26 7.44 19.22
CA PRO A 398 -20.73 6.05 19.31
C PRO A 398 -22.10 5.83 18.65
N GLN A 399 -22.97 6.85 18.67
CA GLN A 399 -24.28 6.77 18.02
C GLN A 399 -24.11 6.81 16.49
N LEU A 400 -23.24 7.67 15.98
CA LEU A 400 -22.91 7.73 14.56
C LEU A 400 -22.27 6.43 14.06
N ASP A 401 -21.31 5.86 14.81
CA ASP A 401 -20.69 4.58 14.46
C ASP A 401 -21.72 3.45 14.33
N ARG A 402 -22.71 3.40 15.25
CA ARG A 402 -23.82 2.46 15.18
C ARG A 402 -24.67 2.65 13.92
N LEU A 403 -25.04 3.90 13.60
CA LEU A 403 -25.84 4.20 12.41
C LEU A 403 -25.13 3.77 11.12
N LEU A 404 -23.82 4.02 11.02
CA LEU A 404 -23.04 3.67 9.83
C LEU A 404 -22.85 2.16 9.63
N ARG A 405 -22.86 1.37 10.71
CA ARG A 405 -22.58 -0.07 10.67
C ARG A 405 -23.82 -0.96 10.61
N ILE A 406 -24.92 -0.54 11.23
CA ILE A 406 -26.10 -1.39 11.41
C ILE A 406 -27.29 -0.84 10.60
N ASP A 407 -27.58 0.44 10.76
CA ASP A 407 -28.82 1.06 10.29
C ASP A 407 -28.54 2.06 9.14
N TYR A 408 -27.55 1.75 8.29
CA TYR A 408 -27.07 2.69 7.30
C TYR A 408 -28.16 3.05 6.29
N SER A 409 -28.52 4.33 6.25
CA SER A 409 -29.36 4.95 5.24
C SER A 409 -28.75 6.32 4.94
N PHE A 410 -28.55 6.64 3.67
CA PHE A 410 -27.97 7.93 3.28
C PHE A 410 -28.82 9.14 3.73
N GLU A 411 -30.14 8.97 3.81
CA GLU A 411 -31.05 10.04 4.21
C GLU A 411 -31.11 10.27 5.73
N ALA A 412 -30.75 9.26 6.53
CA ALA A 412 -30.80 9.28 7.99
C ALA A 412 -29.47 9.77 8.59
#